data_AF-A0A950QQS8-F1
#
_entry.id   AF-A0A950QQS8-F1
#
_cell.length_a   1.000
_cell.length_b   1.000
_cell.length_c   1.000
_cell.angle_alpha   90.00
_cell.angle_beta   90.00
_cell.angle_gamma   90.00
#
_symmetry.space_group_name_H-M   'P 1'
#
loop_
_entity.id
_entity.type
_entity.pdbx_description
1 polymer ?
#
loop_
_entity_poly.entity_id
_entity_poly.type
_entity_poly.pdbx_seq_one_letter_code
_entity_poly.pdbx_strand_id
1 'polypeptide(L)'
;MMRREAEFFGEVELDLIYMARRLPDALRLETLLTDAGIDYVVETGTYTGGLLMRRELTGAFFYVAPYLLDQARKLLVQHRYKPYAPE
;
A
#
# COMPACT_ATOMS: atom_id res chain seq x y z
N MET A 1 11.37 -0.75 -10.83
CA MET A 1 10.66 -1.90 -10.22
C MET A 1 9.17 -1.66 -10.34
N MET A 2 8.33 -2.68 -10.20
CA MET A 2 6.91 -2.65 -10.63
C MET A 2 6.06 -3.54 -9.72
N ARG A 3 4.72 -3.48 -9.87
CA ARG A 3 3.79 -4.39 -9.19
C ARG A 3 4.24 -5.85 -9.33
N ARG A 4 4.19 -6.58 -8.21
CA ARG A 4 4.49 -8.02 -8.12
C ARG A 4 3.30 -8.76 -7.52
N GLU A 5 3.25 -10.06 -7.81
CA GLU A 5 2.43 -11.01 -7.05
C GLU A 5 3.12 -11.31 -5.71
N ALA A 6 2.35 -11.71 -4.70
CA ALA A 6 2.86 -11.93 -3.34
C ALA A 6 3.98 -12.98 -3.30
N GLU A 7 3.90 -14.01 -4.14
CA GLU A 7 4.87 -15.11 -4.25
C GLU A 7 6.28 -14.63 -4.64
N PHE A 8 6.41 -13.46 -5.29
CA PHE A 8 7.70 -12.88 -5.62
C PHE A 8 8.54 -12.57 -4.37
N PHE A 9 7.89 -12.23 -3.26
CA PHE A 9 8.55 -11.88 -2.01
C PHE A 9 8.86 -13.12 -1.14
N GLY A 10 8.45 -14.31 -1.57
CA GLY A 10 8.65 -15.55 -0.82
C GLY A 10 7.77 -15.63 0.42
N GLU A 11 8.32 -16.14 1.52
CA GLU A 11 7.59 -16.35 2.78
C GLU A 11 7.63 -15.14 3.73
N VAL A 12 8.05 -13.96 3.25
CA VAL A 12 8.10 -12.77 4.11
C VAL A 12 6.71 -12.19 4.33
N GLU A 13 6.43 -11.79 5.57
CA GLU A 13 5.23 -11.03 5.88
C GLU A 13 5.34 -9.62 5.29
N LEU A 14 4.34 -9.23 4.50
CA LEU A 14 4.34 -7.93 3.81
C LEU A 14 3.67 -6.86 4.67
N ASP A 15 4.27 -5.67 4.68
CA ASP A 15 3.78 -4.54 5.45
C ASP A 15 2.84 -3.68 4.62
N LEU A 16 1.62 -3.42 5.12
CA LEU A 16 0.70 -2.45 4.54
C LEU A 16 1.28 -1.05 4.69
N ILE A 17 1.47 -0.36 3.56
CA ILE A 17 2.00 1.01 3.53
C ILE A 17 0.93 2.05 3.22
N TYR A 18 -0.14 1.68 2.49
CA TYR A 18 -1.20 2.62 2.14
C TYR A 18 -2.49 1.91 1.70
N MET A 19 -3.64 2.53 1.99
CA MET A 19 -4.96 2.11 1.48
C MET A 19 -5.56 3.23 0.62
N ALA A 20 -5.62 3.01 -0.68
CA ALA A 20 -6.28 3.93 -1.61
C ALA A 20 -7.79 3.61 -1.71
N ARG A 21 -8.65 4.59 -1.41
CA ARG A 21 -10.11 4.44 -1.50
C ARG A 21 -10.69 4.73 -2.88
N ARG A 22 -9.89 5.31 -3.79
CA ARG A 22 -10.32 5.73 -5.13
C ARG A 22 -9.29 5.23 -6.15
N LEU A 23 -9.77 4.78 -7.30
CA LEU A 23 -8.91 4.29 -8.39
C LEU A 23 -7.84 5.31 -8.82
N PRO A 24 -8.14 6.62 -9.00
CA PRO A 24 -7.10 7.58 -9.36
C PRO A 24 -5.99 7.72 -8.32
N ASP A 25 -6.30 7.53 -7.03
CA ASP A 25 -5.30 7.61 -5.97
C ASP A 25 -4.42 6.36 -5.96
N ALA A 26 -5.00 5.19 -6.23
CA ALA A 26 -4.27 3.94 -6.41
C ALA A 26 -3.29 4.03 -7.58
N LEU A 27 -3.77 4.48 -8.75
CA LEU A 27 -2.94 4.61 -9.95
C LEU A 27 -1.77 5.58 -9.75
N ARG A 28 -2.00 6.71 -9.07
CA ARG A 28 -0.92 7.65 -8.72
C ARG A 28 0.13 7.03 -7.80
N LEU A 29 -0.31 6.22 -6.83
CA LEU A 29 0.62 5.54 -5.93
C LEU A 29 1.41 4.43 -6.65
N GLU A 30 0.76 3.67 -7.53
CA GLU A 30 1.45 2.68 -8.39
C GLU A 30 2.57 3.33 -9.20
N THR A 31 2.28 4.46 -9.86
CA THR A 31 3.29 5.23 -10.60
C THR A 31 4.41 5.70 -9.67
N LEU A 32 4.08 6.27 -8.52
CA LEU A 32 5.07 6.77 -7.57
C LEU A 32 6.04 5.67 -7.08
N LEU A 33 5.52 4.50 -6.71
CA LEU A 33 6.34 3.37 -6.25
C LEU A 33 7.18 2.80 -7.39
N THR A 34 6.60 2.68 -8.58
CA THR A 34 7.27 2.18 -9.79
C THR A 34 8.46 3.07 -10.17
N ASP A 35 8.23 4.38 -10.23
CA ASP A 35 9.23 5.39 -10.57
C ASP A 35 10.36 5.45 -9.53
N ALA A 36 10.03 5.24 -8.26
CA ALA A 36 11.00 5.16 -7.17
C ALA A 36 11.77 3.83 -7.11
N GLY A 37 11.43 2.87 -7.98
CA GLY A 37 12.10 1.58 -7.99
C GLY A 37 11.77 0.72 -6.77
N ILE A 38 10.57 0.84 -6.21
CA ILE A 38 10.11 0.04 -5.08
C ILE A 38 9.20 -1.07 -5.63
N ASP A 39 9.56 -2.34 -5.42
CA ASP A 39 8.63 -3.45 -5.69
C ASP A 39 7.51 -3.47 -4.63
N TYR A 40 6.28 -3.68 -5.06
CA TYR A 40 5.09 -3.68 -4.19
C TYR A 40 4.06 -4.72 -4.62
N VAL A 41 3.22 -5.15 -3.69
CA VAL A 41 1.97 -5.88 -3.97
C VAL A 41 0.81 -4.91 -3.86
N VAL A 42 -0.17 -5.05 -4.75
CA VAL A 42 -1.46 -4.37 -4.60
C VAL A 42 -2.60 -5.38 -4.61
N GLU A 43 -3.41 -5.37 -3.56
CA GLU A 43 -4.61 -6.18 -3.43
C GLU A 43 -5.85 -5.30 -3.39
N THR A 44 -6.95 -5.78 -3.96
CA THR A 44 -8.25 -5.11 -3.83
C THR A 44 -9.11 -5.87 -2.83
N GLY A 45 -9.69 -5.16 -1.86
CA GLY A 45 -10.49 -5.82 -0.83
C GLY A 45 -11.45 -4.88 -0.13
N THR A 46 -12.22 -5.45 0.80
CA THR A 46 -13.09 -4.74 1.73
C THR A 46 -12.43 -4.69 3.12
N TYR A 47 -12.33 -3.50 3.70
CA TYR A 47 -11.88 -3.34 5.10
C TYR A 47 -13.03 -2.91 5.99
N THR A 48 -13.16 -3.55 7.16
CA THR A 48 -14.14 -3.18 8.19
C THR A 48 -13.42 -2.37 9.27
N GLY A 49 -13.59 -1.05 9.29
CA GLY A 49 -12.95 -0.16 10.27
C GLY A 49 -13.95 0.70 11.05
N GLY A 50 -13.98 0.54 12.37
CA GLY A 50 -14.49 1.54 13.34
C GLY A 50 -15.99 1.55 13.69
N LEU A 51 -16.25 1.62 15.00
CA LEU A 51 -17.51 1.48 15.76
C LEU A 51 -18.71 2.36 15.33
N LEU A 52 -18.54 3.33 14.43
CA LEU A 52 -19.60 4.30 14.08
C LEU A 52 -20.16 4.19 12.65
N MET A 53 -19.60 3.34 11.78
CA MET A 53 -20.17 3.13 10.44
C MET A 53 -19.76 1.78 9.83
N ARG A 54 -20.71 0.83 9.77
CA ARG A 54 -20.63 -0.37 8.93
C ARG A 54 -20.73 0.02 7.44
N ARG A 55 -19.66 0.52 6.84
CA ARG A 55 -19.54 0.58 5.38
C ARG A 55 -18.35 -0.29 4.97
N GLU A 56 -18.62 -1.28 4.13
CA GLU A 56 -17.58 -1.98 3.37
C GLU A 56 -16.87 -0.94 2.51
N LEU A 57 -15.63 -0.62 2.86
CA LEU A 57 -14.80 0.25 2.04
C LEU A 57 -14.02 -0.64 1.07
N THR A 58 -14.45 -0.66 -0.18
CA THR A 58 -13.66 -1.21 -1.29
C THR A 58 -12.48 -0.30 -1.57
N GLY A 59 -11.27 -0.84 -1.57
CA GLY A 59 -10.06 -0.08 -1.83
C GLY A 59 -8.91 -0.94 -2.35
N ALA A 60 -7.82 -0.29 -2.72
CA ALA A 60 -6.56 -0.91 -3.07
C ALA A 60 -5.56 -0.79 -1.91
N PHE A 61 -4.99 -1.91 -1.49
CA PHE A 61 -4.07 -2.05 -0.38
C PHE A 61 -2.69 -2.30 -0.93
N PHE A 62 -1.74 -1.46 -0.55
CA PHE A 62 -0.38 -1.49 -1.04
C PHE A 62 0.53 -2.06 0.02
N TYR A 63 1.20 -3.15 -0.30
CA TYR A 63 2.13 -3.82 0.60
C TYR A 63 3.53 -3.82 0.02
N VAL A 64 4.53 -3.81 0.89
CA VAL A 64 5.95 -3.96 0.52
C VAL A 64 6.62 -4.95 1.46
N ALA A 65 7.72 -5.53 1.04
CA ALA A 65 8.53 -6.35 1.95
C ALA A 65 9.17 -5.49 3.05
N PRO A 66 9.45 -6.08 4.24
CA PRO A 66 9.94 -5.31 5.40
C PRO A 66 11.22 -4.51 5.12
N TYR A 67 12.10 -5.03 4.26
CA TYR A 67 13.35 -4.35 3.88
C TYR A 67 13.14 -3.09 3.02
N LEU A 68 11.94 -2.90 2.42
CA LEU A 68 11.56 -1.70 1.66
C LEU A 68 10.71 -0.72 2.48
N LEU A 69 10.26 -1.12 3.67
CA LEU A 69 9.27 -0.39 4.46
C LEU A 69 9.69 1.06 4.76
N ASP A 70 10.92 1.24 5.25
CA ASP A 70 11.43 2.57 5.60
C ASP A 70 11.57 3.48 4.38
N GLN A 71 12.00 2.92 3.24
CA GLN A 71 12.11 3.65 1.99
C GLN A 71 10.72 4.08 1.49
N ALA A 72 9.77 3.15 1.49
CA ALA A 72 8.39 3.41 1.06
C ALA A 72 7.71 4.45 1.96
N ARG A 73 7.85 4.35 3.28
CA ARG A 73 7.30 5.34 4.23
C ARG A 73 7.86 6.74 3.99
N LYS A 74 9.17 6.87 3.80
CA LYS A 74 9.82 8.16 3.50
C LYS A 74 9.29 8.75 2.20
N LEU A 75 9.18 7.93 1.14
CA LEU A 75 8.64 8.36 -0.15
C LEU A 75 7.19 8.86 -0.03
N LEU A 76 6.34 8.11 0.66
CA LEU A 76 4.95 8.49 0.90
C LEU A 76 4.86 9.86 1.61
N VAL A 77 5.62 10.05 2.69
CA VAL A 77 5.63 11.31 3.44
C VAL A 77 6.13 12.48 2.58
N GLN A 78 7.20 12.28 1.80
CA GLN A 78 7.73 13.29 0.88
C GLN A 78 6.69 13.76 -0.15
N HIS A 79 5.83 12.85 -0.59
CA HIS A 79 4.74 13.14 -1.53
C HIS A 79 3.40 13.48 -0.84
N ARG A 80 3.42 13.78 0.46
CA ARG A 80 2.27 14.16 1.30
C ARG A 80 1.19 13.09 1.47
N TYR A 81 1.52 11.83 1.22
CA TYR A 81 0.69 10.72 1.65
C TYR A 81 0.85 10.51 3.17
N LYS A 82 -0.16 9.93 3.80
CA LYS A 82 -0.10 9.46 5.18
C LYS A 82 0.11 7.94 5.14
N PRO A 83 1.31 7.44 5.47
CA PRO A 83 1.55 5.99 5.52
C PRO A 83 0.62 5.32 6.52
N TYR A 84 0.28 4.07 6.26
CA TYR A 84 -0.41 3.24 7.24
C TYR A 84 0.48 3.04 8.47
N ALA A 85 -0.08 3.29 9.64
CA ALA A 85 0.55 3.02 10.93
C ALA A 85 -0.38 2.05 11.67
N PRO A 86 0.04 0.81 11.95
CA PRO A 86 -0.69 -0.03 12.90
C PRO A 86 -0.66 0.67 14.26
N GLU A 87 -1.81 0.73 14.94
CA GLU A 87 -1.94 1.27 16.31
C GLU A 87 -1.21 0.41 17.34
#